data_AF-A0A0Q7AX44-F1
#
_entry.id   AF-A0A0Q7AX44-F1
#
_cell.length_a   1.000
_cell.length_b   1.000
_cell.length_c   1.000
_cell.angle_alpha   90.00
_cell.angle_beta   90.00
_cell.angle_gamma   90.00
#
_symmetry.space_group_name_H-M   'P 1'
#
loop_
_entity.id
_entity.type
_entity.pdbx_description
1 polymer ?
#
loop_
_entity_poly.entity_id
_entity_poly.type
_entity_poly.pdbx_seq_one_letter_code
_entity_poly.pdbx_strand_id
1 'polypeptide(L)' 'MIYRNNVGTKERWARGIGGALIVACALMQLGLTPLGVGLAVSGVLAALSGLLGFCPACAMVGRRLPDERR' A
#
# COMPACT_ATOMS: atom_id res chain seq x y z
N MET A 1 -18.35 9.37 -9.94
CA MET A 1 -17.44 9.89 -8.89
C MET A 1 -16.57 8.74 -8.39
N ILE A 2 -15.42 8.49 -9.04
CA ILE A 2 -14.59 7.31 -8.75
C ILE A 2 -13.12 7.75 -8.63
N TYR A 3 -12.78 8.52 -7.60
CA TYR A 3 -11.45 8.55 -6.94
C TYR A 3 -11.45 9.53 -5.76
N ARG A 4 -12.25 9.26 -4.73
CA ARG A 4 -12.06 9.98 -3.46
C ARG A 4 -11.06 9.18 -2.64
N ASN A 5 -9.94 9.81 -2.28
CA ASN A 5 -8.96 9.21 -1.40
C ASN A 5 -9.67 8.69 -0.13
N ASN A 6 -9.34 7.47 0.30
CA ASN A 6 -9.86 6.92 1.56
C ASN A 6 -8.80 6.86 2.67
N VAL A 7 -7.52 6.99 2.30
CA VAL A 7 -6.37 6.93 3.20
C VAL A 7 -5.65 8.26 3.27
N GLY A 8 -5.39 8.74 4.48
CA GLY A 8 -4.78 10.06 4.74
C GLY A 8 -3.31 10.13 4.35
N THR A 9 -2.78 11.35 4.30
CA THR A 9 -1.41 11.63 3.84
C THR A 9 -0.37 10.82 4.62
N LYS A 10 -0.50 10.70 5.95
CA LYS A 10 0.42 9.91 6.79
C LYS A 10 0.39 8.41 6.45
N GLU A 11 -0.79 7.87 6.19
CA GLU A 11 -0.96 6.46 5.85
C GLU A 11 -0.45 6.12 4.45
N ARG A 12 -0.54 7.08 3.52
CA ARG A 12 0.05 6.95 2.18
C ARG A 12 1.57 6.78 2.29
N TRP A 13 2.24 7.64 3.07
CA TRP A 13 3.68 7.55 3.31
C TRP A 13 4.08 6.24 3.99
N ALA A 14 3.35 5.85 5.04
CA ALA A 14 3.60 4.59 5.73
C ALA A 14 3.45 3.37 4.81
N ARG A 15 2.42 3.35 3.94
CA ARG A 15 2.21 2.29 2.95
C ARG A 15 3.26 2.28 1.85
N GLY A 16 3.65 3.46 1.36
CA GLY A 16 4.72 3.61 0.37
C GLY A 16 6.05 3.05 0.88
N ILE A 17 6.49 3.51 2.05
CA ILE A 17 7.77 3.10 2.66
C ILE A 17 7.70 1.63 3.09
N GLY A 18 6.63 1.22 3.77
CA GLY A 18 6.45 -0.16 4.22
C GLY A 18 6.39 -1.16 3.06
N GLY A 19 5.66 -0.83 1.99
CA GLY A 19 5.61 -1.67 0.79
C GLY A 19 6.96 -1.79 0.10
N ALA A 20 7.70 -0.68 -0.02
CA ALA A 20 9.05 -0.69 -0.59
C ALA A 20 10.03 -1.53 0.25
N LEU A 21 9.97 -1.44 1.57
CA LEU A 21 10.78 -2.26 2.47
C LEU A 21 10.46 -3.75 2.34
N ILE A 22 9.18 -4.10 2.23
CA ILE A 22 8.76 -5.50 2.01
C ILE A 22 9.35 -6.03 0.70
N VAL A 23 9.31 -5.25 -0.38
CA VAL A 23 9.90 -5.64 -1.67
C VAL A 23 11.41 -5.85 -1.54
N ALA A 24 12.12 -4.90 -0.90
CA ALA A 24 13.56 -4.99 -0.71
C ALA A 24 13.95 -6.23 0.11
N CYS A 25 13.29 -6.48 1.24
CA CYS A 25 13.51 -7.68 2.05
C CYS A 25 13.16 -8.97 1.30
N ALA A 26 12.05 -9.00 0.57
CA ALA A 26 11.65 -10.18 -0.18
C ALA A 26 12.71 -10.57 -1.22
N LEU A 27 13.23 -9.59 -1.96
CA LEU A 27 14.25 -9.82 -2.98
C LEU A 27 15.62 -10.18 -2.36
N MET A 28 16.03 -9.52 -1.27
CA MET A 28 17.33 -9.78 -0.63
C MET A 28 17.37 -11.10 0.13
N GLN A 29 16.28 -11.48 0.81
CA GLN A 29 16.28 -12.61 1.73
C GLN A 29 15.70 -13.89 1.11
N LEU A 30 14.63 -13.78 0.31
CA LEU A 30 13.96 -14.92 -0.31
C LEU A 30 14.31 -15.10 -1.80
N GLY A 31 14.83 -14.06 -2.46
CA GLY A 31 15.16 -14.10 -3.89
C GLY A 31 13.94 -14.38 -4.78
N LEU A 32 14.18 -15.00 -5.94
CA LEU A 32 13.16 -15.36 -6.93
C LEU A 32 12.38 -16.65 -6.59
N THR A 33 12.31 -17.01 -5.31
CA THR A 33 11.46 -18.12 -4.86
C THR A 33 9.98 -17.75 -4.99
N PRO A 34 9.06 -18.71 -5.13
CA PRO A 34 7.62 -18.42 -5.21
C PRO A 34 7.10 -17.63 -4.01
N LEU A 35 7.64 -17.89 -2.81
CA LEU A 35 7.35 -17.10 -1.61
C LEU A 35 7.91 -15.67 -1.72
N GLY A 36 9.17 -15.50 -2.18
CA GLY A 36 9.78 -14.20 -2.38
C GLY A 36 9.04 -13.34 -3.40
N VAL A 37 8.62 -13.93 -4.52
CA VAL A 37 7.81 -13.26 -5.54
C VAL A 37 6.43 -12.89 -4.98
N GLY A 38 5.76 -13.79 -4.27
CA GLY A 38 4.46 -13.49 -3.65
C GLY A 38 4.54 -12.33 -2.65
N LEU A 39 5.57 -12.33 -1.80
CA LEU A 39 5.84 -11.23 -0.87
C LEU A 39 6.15 -9.92 -1.60
N ALA A 40 7.02 -9.95 -2.62
CA ALA A 40 7.34 -8.77 -3.42
C ALA A 40 6.09 -8.19 -4.09
N VAL A 41 5.24 -9.02 -4.70
CA VAL A 41 3.98 -8.56 -5.31
C VAL A 41 3.08 -7.89 -4.27
N SER A 42 2.93 -8.49 -3.09
CA SER A 42 2.12 -7.88 -2.01
C SER A 42 2.69 -6.52 -1.56
N GLY A 43 4.02 -6.40 -1.46
CA GLY A 43 4.72 -5.16 -1.13
C GLY A 43 4.53 -4.08 -2.19
N VAL A 44 4.59 -4.44 -3.48
CA VAL A 44 4.30 -3.53 -4.60
C VAL A 44 2.87 -3.03 -4.53
N LEU A 45 1.88 -3.91 -4.33
CA LEU A 45 0.48 -3.51 -4.20
C LEU A 45 0.25 -2.57 -3.01
N ALA A 46 0.91 -2.83 -1.88
CA ALA A 46 0.89 -1.95 -0.72
C ALA A 46 1.49 -0.57 -1.05
N ALA A 47 2.65 -0.51 -1.69
CA ALA A 47 3.29 0.74 -2.09
C ALA A 47 2.45 1.55 -3.09
N LEU A 48 1.89 0.89 -4.10
CA LEU A 48 0.99 1.50 -5.09
C LEU A 48 -0.28 2.05 -4.43
N SER A 49 -0.84 1.35 -3.44
CA SER A 49 -2.00 1.85 -2.69
C SER A 49 -1.68 3.11 -1.87
N GLY A 50 -0.43 3.29 -1.45
CA GLY A 50 0.07 4.52 -0.84
C GLY A 50 0.24 5.67 -1.84
N LEU A 51 0.85 5.40 -3.00
CA LEU A 51 1.06 6.38 -4.08
C LEU A 51 -0.27 6.92 -4.63
N LEU A 52 -1.19 6.01 -4.92
CA LEU A 52 -2.51 6.34 -5.42
C LEU A 52 -3.43 6.89 -4.31
N GLY A 53 -3.17 6.49 -3.05
CA GLY A 53 -3.99 6.79 -1.87
C GLY A 53 -5.42 6.31 -1.93
N PHE A 54 -5.58 5.19 -2.62
CA PHE A 54 -6.77 4.39 -2.56
C PHE A 54 -6.34 2.97 -2.18
N CYS A 55 -6.83 2.50 -1.03
CA CYS A 55 -6.63 1.13 -0.60
C CYS A 55 -7.95 0.36 -0.76
N PRO A 56 -8.06 -0.61 -1.69
CA PRO A 56 -9.31 -1.31 -1.98
C PRO A 56 -9.80 -2.10 -0.75
N ALA A 57 -8.90 -2.68 0.04
CA ALA A 57 -9.25 -3.35 1.29
C ALA A 57 -9.92 -2.38 2.29
N CYS A 58 -9.37 -1.17 2.45
CA CYS A 58 -9.99 -0.15 3.32
C CYS A 58 -11.33 0.37 2.75
N ALA A 59 -11.47 0.42 1.43
CA ALA A 59 -12.72 0.80 0.79
C ALA A 59 -13.82 -0.25 0.97
N MET A 60 -13.48 -1.55 0.92
CA MET A 60 -14.41 -2.66 1.19
C MET A 60 -14.93 -2.64 2.64
N VAL A 61 -14.10 -2.19 3.59
CA VAL A 61 -14.49 -1.98 5.00
C VAL A 61 -15.30 -0.67 5.19
N GLY A 62 -15.59 0.06 4.11
CA GLY A 62 -16.38 1.28 4.16
C GLY A 62 -15.63 2.51 4.67
N ARG A 63 -14.30 2.45 4.77
CA ARG A 63 -13.52 3.57 5.31
C ARG A 63 -13.56 4.76 4.36
N ARG A 64 -13.75 5.95 4.94
CA ARG A 64 -13.76 7.24 4.27
C ARG A 64 -12.77 8.15 4.98
N LEU A 65 -12.05 8.96 4.23
CA LEU A 65 -11.26 10.04 4.81
C LEU A 65 -12.22 11.12 5.33
N PRO A 66 -12.19 11.46 6.64
CA PRO A 66 -12.80 12.70 7.10
C PRO A 66 -12.11 13.87 6.37
N ASP A 67 -12.88 14.89 6.02
CA ASP A 67 -12.39 16.06 5.29
C ASP A 67 -11.21 16.69 6.06
N GLU A 68 -9.98 16.50 5.57
CA GLU A 68 -8.74 17.08 6.12
C GLU A 68 -8.68 18.56 5.71
N ARG A 69 -9.67 19.35 6.15
CA ARG A 69 -9.60 20.81 6.16
C ARG A 69 -9.07 21.25 7.52
N ARG A 70 -7.77 21.09 7.76
CA ARG A 70 -7.04 21.81 8.82
C ARG A 70 -5.56 21.94 8.48
#